data_AF-R5W6K8-F1
#
_entry.id   AF-R5W6K8-F1
#
_cell.length_a   1.000
_cell.length_b   1.000
_cell.length_c   1.000
_cell.angle_alpha   90.00
_cell.angle_beta   90.00
_cell.angle_gamma   90.00
#
_symmetry.space_group_name_H-M   'P 1'
#
loop_
_entity.id
_entity.type
_entity.pdbx_description
1 polymer ?
#
loop_
_entity_poly.entity_id
_entity_poly.type
_entity_poly.pdbx_seq_one_letter_code
_entity_poly.pdbx_strand_id
1 'polypeptide(L)'
;MDTPGILWPKFEDQTVGQHLAFIGSIKDELIQSVDLALDLIEFLIPEYPGVLAEHYQVQEGSDSVEVLKELAENRGCIQKGNELNYDKAAFLLLDDFRNGRLGNLTIERP
;
A
#
# COMPACT_ATOMS: atom_id res chain seq x y z
N MET A 1 2.47 -6.31 -35.84
CA MET A 1 2.94 -7.51 -35.14
C MET A 1 3.24 -7.10 -33.70
N ASP A 2 2.15 -7.06 -32.96
CA ASP A 2 1.99 -7.59 -31.60
C ASP A 2 3.17 -7.42 -30.65
N THR A 3 3.19 -6.27 -29.97
CA THR A 3 3.75 -6.17 -28.62
C THR A 3 2.99 -7.18 -27.76
N PRO A 4 3.62 -8.22 -27.21
CA PRO A 4 2.93 -9.10 -26.29
C PRO A 4 2.62 -8.26 -25.06
N GLY A 5 1.35 -7.82 -24.96
CA GLY A 5 0.79 -7.29 -23.73
C GLY A 5 1.08 -8.32 -22.66
N ILE A 6 1.80 -7.90 -21.63
CA ILE A 6 2.03 -8.73 -20.45
C ILE A 6 0.67 -8.80 -19.74
N LEU A 7 -0.16 -9.72 -20.22
CA LEU A 7 -1.34 -10.20 -19.53
C LEU A 7 -0.79 -10.95 -18.32
N TRP A 8 -0.72 -10.24 -17.19
CA TRP A 8 -0.34 -10.81 -15.92
C TRP A 8 -1.35 -11.92 -15.61
N PRO A 9 -0.92 -13.20 -15.55
CA PRO A 9 -1.85 -14.30 -15.33
C PRO A 9 -2.43 -14.11 -13.93
N LYS A 10 -3.74 -14.33 -13.79
CA LYS A 10 -4.40 -14.35 -12.48
C LYS A 10 -3.64 -15.32 -11.58
N PHE A 11 -2.85 -14.79 -10.66
CA PHE A 11 -2.06 -15.58 -9.73
C PHE A 11 -3.04 -16.21 -8.73
N GLU A 12 -3.18 -17.53 -8.82
CA GLU A 12 -3.87 -18.37 -7.84
C GLU A 12 -3.10 -18.45 -6.50
N ASP A 13 -1.90 -17.87 -6.42
CA ASP A 13 -1.09 -17.68 -5.21
C ASP A 13 -0.62 -16.21 -5.16
N GLN A 14 -1.54 -15.29 -4.86
CA GLN A 14 -1.35 -13.83 -4.96
C GLN A 14 -0.25 -13.30 -4.02
N THR A 15 -0.07 -13.95 -2.87
CA THR A 15 0.72 -13.47 -1.73
C THR A 15 2.22 -13.36 -2.01
N VAL A 16 2.82 -14.28 -2.79
CA VAL A 16 4.28 -14.30 -3.00
C VAL A 16 4.74 -13.27 -4.03
N GLY A 17 3.93 -13.01 -5.07
CA GLY A 17 4.22 -11.98 -6.08
C GLY A 17 4.09 -10.55 -5.54
N GLN A 18 3.16 -10.36 -4.60
CA GLN A 18 2.90 -9.09 -3.89
C GLN A 18 4.04 -8.71 -2.95
N HIS A 19 4.55 -9.68 -2.18
CA HIS A 19 5.75 -9.48 -1.34
C HIS A 19 6.96 -9.00 -2.15
N LEU A 20 7.16 -9.51 -3.37
CA LEU A 20 8.25 -9.08 -4.26
C LEU A 20 8.03 -7.67 -4.84
N ALA A 21 6.77 -7.23 -5.01
CA ALA A 21 6.44 -5.88 -5.46
C ALA A 21 6.67 -4.82 -4.36
N PHE A 22 6.40 -5.15 -3.10
CA PHE A 22 6.61 -4.23 -1.97
C PHE A 22 8.05 -3.75 -1.82
N ILE A 23 9.03 -4.62 -2.10
CA ILE A 23 10.47 -4.36 -1.93
C ILE A 23 11.08 -3.54 -3.08
N GLY A 24 10.28 -3.04 -4.03
CA GLY A 24 10.75 -2.15 -5.11
C GLY A 24 11.45 -2.84 -6.27
N SER A 25 11.22 -4.14 -6.50
CA SER A 25 11.83 -4.89 -7.61
C SER A 25 11.12 -4.70 -8.96
N ILE A 26 10.00 -3.98 -9.02
CA ILE A 26 9.29 -3.66 -10.27
C ILE A 26 9.20 -2.15 -10.44
N LYS A 27 9.66 -1.66 -11.60
CA LYS A 27 9.75 -0.24 -11.93
C LYS A 27 8.43 0.48 -11.66
N ASP A 28 8.61 1.60 -10.98
CA ASP A 28 7.68 2.54 -10.36
C ASP A 28 6.66 3.17 -11.34
N GLU A 29 6.85 2.94 -12.65
CA GLU A 29 6.14 3.62 -13.74
C GLU A 29 4.94 2.82 -14.29
N LEU A 30 4.79 1.54 -13.91
CA LEU A 30 3.73 0.65 -14.41
C LEU A 30 2.76 0.15 -13.33
N ILE A 31 3.11 0.26 -12.05
CA ILE A 31 2.26 -0.16 -10.92
C ILE A 31 1.62 1.08 -10.31
N GLN A 32 0.30 1.07 -10.16
CA GLN A 32 -0.44 2.12 -9.47
C GLN A 32 -0.02 2.11 -8.00
N SER A 33 0.63 3.18 -7.52
CA SER A 33 1.05 3.36 -6.12
C SER A 33 -0.08 3.03 -5.14
N VAL A 34 -1.30 3.44 -5.51
CA VAL A 34 -2.53 3.19 -4.79
C VAL A 34 -2.79 1.70 -4.59
N ASP A 35 -2.76 0.91 -5.66
CA ASP A 35 -3.02 -0.54 -5.61
C ASP A 35 -2.01 -1.25 -4.69
N LEU A 36 -0.73 -0.86 -4.78
CA LEU A 36 0.29 -1.38 -3.89
C LEU A 36 0.06 -0.95 -2.43
N ALA A 37 -0.38 0.28 -2.18
CA ALA A 37 -0.69 0.71 -0.82
C ALA A 37 -1.91 -0.03 -0.24
N LEU A 38 -2.94 -0.30 -1.04
CA LEU A 38 -4.10 -1.08 -0.63
C LEU A 38 -3.68 -2.50 -0.22
N ASP A 39 -2.86 -3.14 -1.04
CA ASP A 39 -2.36 -4.47 -0.75
C ASP A 39 -1.48 -4.50 0.51
N LEU A 40 -0.67 -3.46 0.72
CA LEU A 40 0.12 -3.32 1.94
C LEU A 40 -0.78 -3.19 3.18
N ILE A 41 -1.89 -2.46 3.07
CA ILE A 41 -2.88 -2.33 4.15
C ILE A 41 -3.49 -3.71 4.45
N GLU A 42 -3.92 -4.45 3.43
CA GLU A 42 -4.49 -5.79 3.60
C GLU A 42 -3.49 -6.79 4.19
N PHE A 43 -2.19 -6.59 3.96
CA PHE A 43 -1.14 -7.36 4.62
C PHE A 43 -0.92 -6.94 6.08
N LEU A 44 -0.89 -5.64 6.37
CA LEU A 44 -0.60 -5.10 7.69
C LEU A 44 -1.73 -5.34 8.70
N ILE A 45 -3.00 -5.28 8.28
CA ILE A 45 -4.15 -5.51 9.17
C ILE A 45 -4.07 -6.86 9.90
N PRO A 46 -3.88 -8.02 9.23
CA PRO A 46 -3.78 -9.31 9.89
C PRO A 46 -2.42 -9.58 10.56
N GLU A 47 -1.30 -9.17 9.94
CA GLU A 47 0.03 -9.48 10.46
C GLU A 47 0.46 -8.55 11.60
N TYR A 48 0.04 -7.29 11.54
CA TYR A 48 0.42 -6.22 12.46
C TYR A 48 -0.79 -5.34 12.83
N PRO A 49 -1.85 -5.92 13.42
CA PRO A 49 -3.03 -5.15 13.83
C PRO A 49 -2.65 -4.07 14.84
N GLY A 50 -3.17 -2.87 14.65
CA GLY A 50 -2.92 -1.70 15.50
C GLY A 50 -1.85 -0.76 14.95
N VAL A 51 -1.01 -1.20 14.01
CA VAL A 51 0.09 -0.36 13.50
C VAL A 51 -0.42 0.82 12.70
N LEU A 52 -1.37 0.58 11.78
CA LEU A 52 -1.92 1.66 10.97
C LEU A 52 -2.82 2.55 11.83
N ALA A 53 -3.59 1.97 12.74
CA ALA A 53 -4.43 2.73 13.68
C ALA A 53 -3.59 3.62 14.61
N GLU A 54 -2.47 3.14 15.14
CA GLU A 54 -1.59 3.93 16.00
C GLU A 54 -0.86 5.03 15.21
N HIS A 55 -0.36 4.71 14.02
CA HIS A 55 0.47 5.64 13.25
C HIS A 55 -0.34 6.67 12.44
N TYR A 56 -1.48 6.27 11.88
CA TYR A 56 -2.31 7.12 11.02
C TYR A 56 -3.67 7.46 11.61
N GLN A 57 -4.02 6.95 12.79
CA GLN A 57 -5.32 7.18 13.44
C GLN A 57 -6.51 6.75 12.56
N VAL A 58 -6.34 5.66 11.80
CA VAL A 58 -7.33 5.09 10.87
C VAL A 58 -8.00 3.84 11.46
N GLN A 59 -9.14 3.44 10.90
CA GLN A 59 -9.86 2.25 11.37
C GLN A 59 -9.50 1.02 10.54
N GLU A 60 -8.62 0.18 11.07
CA GLU A 60 -8.16 -1.08 10.46
C GLU A 60 -9.26 -2.16 10.30
N GLY A 61 -10.45 -1.94 10.85
CA GLY A 61 -11.61 -2.83 10.69
C GLY A 61 -12.42 -2.60 9.41
N SER A 62 -12.06 -1.58 8.64
CA SER A 62 -12.71 -1.20 7.37
C SER A 62 -11.95 -1.75 6.17
N ASP A 63 -12.52 -1.59 4.98
CA ASP A 63 -11.88 -1.98 3.71
C ASP A 63 -10.55 -1.23 3.50
N SER A 64 -9.58 -1.84 2.82
CA SER A 64 -8.26 -1.23 2.57
C SER A 64 -8.38 0.12 1.86
N VAL A 65 -9.41 0.30 1.02
CA VAL A 65 -9.72 1.57 0.37
C VAL A 65 -10.17 2.63 1.36
N GLU A 66 -11.00 2.26 2.34
CA GLU A 66 -11.43 3.19 3.39
C GLU A 66 -10.26 3.58 4.29
N VAL A 67 -9.39 2.62 4.65
CA VAL A 67 -8.18 2.90 5.43
C VAL A 67 -7.27 3.89 4.70
N LEU A 68 -7.04 3.70 3.39
CA LEU A 68 -6.24 4.62 2.59
C LEU A 68 -6.89 6.01 2.48
N LYS A 69 -8.23 6.06 2.38
CA LYS A 69 -8.99 7.31 2.38
C LYS A 69 -8.84 8.05 3.71
N GLU A 70 -9.04 7.36 4.83
CA GLU A 70 -8.86 7.93 6.17
C GLU A 70 -7.41 8.38 6.37
N LEU A 71 -6.43 7.62 5.87
CA LEU A 71 -5.02 8.01 5.90
C LEU A 71 -4.81 9.31 5.13
N ALA A 72 -5.37 9.43 3.93
CA ALA A 72 -5.30 10.63 3.12
C ALA A 72 -5.96 11.84 3.81
N GLU A 73 -7.11 11.64 4.47
CA GLU A 73 -7.81 12.68 5.22
C GLU A 73 -7.01 13.12 6.45
N ASN A 74 -6.58 12.16 7.29
CA ASN A 74 -5.85 12.42 8.53
C ASN A 74 -4.48 13.07 8.28
N ARG A 75 -3.79 12.65 7.21
CA ARG A 75 -2.48 13.23 6.83
C ARG A 75 -2.61 14.48 5.97
N GLY A 76 -3.83 14.90 5.63
CA GLY A 76 -4.07 16.10 4.83
C GLY A 76 -3.52 15.99 3.41
N CYS A 77 -3.52 14.78 2.85
CA CYS A 77 -3.17 14.53 1.45
C CYS A 77 -4.31 15.04 0.55
N ILE A 78 -4.36 16.37 0.37
CA ILE A 78 -5.40 17.06 -0.42
C ILE A 78 -4.75 17.58 -1.72
N GLN A 79 -5.44 17.40 -2.85
CA GLN A 79 -5.07 17.98 -4.13
C GLN A 79 -5.79 19.31 -4.40
N LYS A 80 -5.36 19.99 -5.47
CA LYS A 80 -6.04 21.22 -5.93
C LYS A 80 -7.50 20.89 -6.23
N GLY A 81 -8.41 21.63 -5.59
CA GLY A 81 -9.86 21.39 -5.72
C GLY A 81 -10.53 20.80 -4.49
N ASN A 82 -9.81 20.63 -3.37
CA ASN A 82 -10.35 20.08 -2.12
C ASN A 82 -10.74 18.59 -2.22
N GLU A 83 -10.12 17.88 -3.16
CA GLU A 83 -10.24 16.42 -3.32
C GLU A 83 -9.07 15.72 -2.63
N LEU A 84 -9.29 14.49 -2.19
CA LEU A 84 -8.24 13.66 -1.58
C LEU A 84 -7.29 13.14 -2.66
N ASN A 85 -6.00 13.19 -2.35
CA ASN A 85 -4.94 12.71 -3.21
C ASN A 85 -4.48 11.33 -2.72
N TYR A 86 -5.15 10.30 -3.24
CA TYR A 86 -4.84 8.90 -2.93
C TYR A 86 -3.43 8.49 -3.36
N ASP A 87 -2.90 9.04 -4.46
CA ASP A 87 -1.56 8.72 -4.94
C ASP A 87 -0.48 9.20 -3.94
N LYS A 88 -0.64 10.43 -3.41
CA LYS A 88 0.22 10.93 -2.32
C LYS A 88 0.09 10.11 -1.05
N ALA A 89 -1.12 9.74 -0.66
CA ALA A 89 -1.37 8.95 0.54
C ALA A 89 -0.72 7.56 0.42
N ALA A 90 -0.84 6.94 -0.76
CA ALA A 90 -0.23 5.67 -1.08
C ALA A 90 1.31 5.75 -1.07
N PHE A 91 1.87 6.78 -1.70
CA PHE A 91 3.32 7.00 -1.68
C PHE A 91 3.83 7.21 -0.25
N LEU A 92 3.11 7.97 0.56
CA LEU A 92 3.44 8.20 1.96
C LEU A 92 3.46 6.89 2.76
N LEU A 93 2.42 6.06 2.62
CA LEU A 93 2.34 4.77 3.31
C LEU A 93 3.51 3.85 2.91
N LEU A 94 3.78 3.73 1.60
CA LEU A 94 4.86 2.91 1.08
C LEU A 94 6.23 3.43 1.53
N ASP A 95 6.44 4.75 1.57
CA ASP A 95 7.66 5.38 2.08
C ASP A 95 7.84 5.10 3.58
N ASP A 96 6.80 5.32 4.39
CA ASP A 96 6.84 5.05 5.84
C ASP A 96 7.12 3.57 6.12
N PHE A 97 6.53 2.65 5.36
CA PHE A 97 6.81 1.22 5.45
C PHE A 97 8.26 0.89 5.08
N ARG A 98 8.76 1.38 3.94
CA ARG A 98 10.14 1.14 3.47
C ARG A 98 11.19 1.75 4.39
N ASN A 99 10.89 2.86 5.05
CA ASN A 99 11.77 3.50 6.02
C ASN A 99 11.61 2.94 7.44
N GLY A 100 10.71 1.97 7.67
CA GLY A 100 10.45 1.40 9.00
C GLY A 100 9.84 2.39 10.00
N ARG A 101 9.18 3.46 9.52
CA ARG A 101 8.54 4.48 10.38
C ARG A 101 7.22 4.00 10.99
N LEU A 102 6.62 2.98 10.39
CA LEU A 102 5.48 2.24 10.95
C LEU A 102 5.89 1.35 12.15
N GLY A 103 7.17 1.33 12.52
CA GLY A 103 7.71 0.53 13.61
C GLY A 103 8.63 -0.58 13.10
N ASN A 104 9.05 -1.48 13.99
CA ASN A 104 9.91 -2.62 13.67
C ASN A 104 9.12 -3.74 12.98
N LEU A 105 8.58 -3.46 11.79
CA LEU A 105 7.93 -4.44 10.92
C LEU A 105 9.01 -5.37 10.35
N THR A 106 8.99 -6.63 10.78
CA THR A 106 9.98 -7.64 10.37
C THR A 106 9.34 -8.52 9.30
N ILE A 107 9.77 -8.37 8.04
CA ILE A 107 9.21 -9.14 6.91
C ILE A 107 9.87 -10.52 6.80
N GLU A 108 11.08 -10.69 7.34
CA GLU A 108 11.81 -11.97 7.32
C GLU A 108 12.04 -12.46 8.76
N ARG A 109 11.39 -13.57 9.12
CA ARG A 109 11.71 -14.32 10.35
C ARG A 109 12.83 -15.34 10.03
N PRO A 110 13.88 -15.45 10.86
CA PRO A 110 14.97 -16.42 10.66
C PRO A 110 14.51 -17.88 10.85
#